data_AF-A0A9N8HJW8-F1
#
_entry.id   AF-A0A9N8HJW8-F1
#
_cell.length_a   1.000
_cell.length_b   1.000
_cell.length_c   1.000
_cell.angle_alpha   90.00
_cell.angle_beta   90.00
_cell.angle_gamma   90.00
#
_symmetry.space_group_name_H-M   'P 1'
#
loop_
_entity.id
_entity.type
_entity.pdbx_description
1 polymer ?
#
loop_
_entity_poly.entity_id
_entity_poly.type
_entity_poly.pdbx_seq_one_letter_code
_entity_poly.pdbx_strand_id
1 'polypeptide(L)'
;MSSFVDCLEGDERAVADSGYRGHPEFFDTPWKHLDNDQQRRRKALARARHETVNRRFKKWEALHGIWRHPLQKHGVAFHAVANIEQVLIEKKRNVFQVEYNDRIGNEFDY
;
A
#
# COMPACT_ATOMS: atom_id res chain seq x y z
N MET A 1 15.35 -1.11 -13.32
CA MET A 1 14.01 -1.27 -12.72
C MET A 1 13.66 0.06 -12.10
N SER A 2 12.53 0.65 -12.47
CA SER A 2 11.97 1.82 -11.76
C SER A 2 11.61 1.35 -10.35
N SER A 3 12.06 2.07 -9.33
CA SER A 3 11.61 1.84 -7.95
C SER A 3 10.16 2.30 -7.80
N PHE A 4 9.46 1.85 -6.75
CA PHE A 4 8.10 2.32 -6.47
C PHE A 4 8.02 3.85 -6.38
N VAL A 5 9.05 4.47 -5.82
CA VAL A 5 9.15 5.91 -5.61
C VAL A 5 9.20 6.67 -6.93
N ASP A 6 9.85 6.12 -7.96
CA ASP A 6 9.93 6.73 -9.29
C ASP A 6 8.57 6.75 -10.01
N CYS A 7 7.59 6.00 -9.51
CA CYS A 7 6.22 6.00 -10.03
C CYS A 7 5.30 6.99 -9.32
N LEU A 8 5.77 7.72 -8.31
CA LEU A 8 5.02 8.78 -7.63
C LEU A 8 5.11 10.07 -8.45
N GLU A 9 3.98 10.76 -8.66
CA GLU A 9 3.93 11.99 -9.43
C GLU A 9 3.80 13.22 -8.52
N GLY A 10 4.66 14.23 -8.71
CA GLY A 10 4.53 15.53 -8.03
C GLY A 10 4.59 15.44 -6.50
N ASP A 11 3.49 15.80 -5.83
CA ASP A 11 3.30 15.77 -4.38
C ASP A 11 2.68 14.45 -3.86
N GLU A 12 2.59 13.43 -4.71
CA GLU A 12 2.05 12.13 -4.33
C GLU A 12 2.92 11.41 -3.30
N ARG A 13 2.25 10.83 -2.31
CA ARG A 13 2.87 10.04 -1.25
C ARG A 13 2.06 8.77 -1.00
N ALA A 14 2.75 7.70 -0.64
CA ALA A 14 2.12 6.44 -0.29
C ALA A 14 1.86 6.32 1.21
N VAL A 15 0.64 5.96 1.60
CA VAL A 15 0.37 5.63 3.00
C VAL A 15 1.04 4.31 3.36
N ALA A 16 1.94 4.36 4.33
CA ALA A 16 2.75 3.24 4.76
C ALA A 16 2.69 3.01 6.28
N ASP A 17 3.29 1.91 6.72
CA ASP A 17 3.47 1.64 8.15
C ASP A 17 4.67 2.40 8.74
N SER A 18 4.92 2.22 10.04
CA SER A 18 6.00 2.94 10.73
C SER A 18 7.41 2.52 10.29
N GLY A 19 7.57 1.42 9.55
CA GLY A 19 8.86 0.95 9.04
C GLY A 19 9.42 1.83 7.92
N TYR A 20 8.57 2.62 7.27
CA TYR A 20 8.95 3.56 6.20
C TYR A 20 9.22 4.99 6.71
N ARG A 21 9.35 5.18 8.03
CA ARG A 21 9.73 6.48 8.61
C ARG A 21 11.13 6.89 8.18
N GLY A 22 11.32 8.19 7.94
CA GLY A 22 12.59 8.77 7.49
C GLY A 22 12.55 9.34 6.07
N HIS A 23 11.48 9.04 5.31
CA HIS A 23 11.27 9.48 3.93
C HIS A 23 9.89 10.16 3.76
N PRO A 24 9.62 11.29 4.45
CA PRO A 24 8.32 11.98 4.40
C PRO A 24 7.95 12.53 3.02
N GLU A 25 8.93 12.64 2.12
CA GLU A 25 8.76 13.02 0.71
C GLU A 25 8.04 11.94 -0.11
N PHE A 26 8.08 10.67 0.32
CA PHE A 26 7.48 9.54 -0.42
C PHE A 26 6.42 8.79 0.39
N PHE A 27 6.54 8.79 1.72
CA PHE A 27 5.69 7.96 2.58
C PHE A 27 4.99 8.77 3.67
N ASP A 28 3.66 8.66 3.69
CA ASP A 28 2.84 9.16 4.78
C ASP A 28 2.61 8.06 5.82
N THR A 29 3.29 8.18 6.96
CA THR A 29 3.26 7.18 8.04
C THR A 29 2.43 7.70 9.23
N PRO A 30 1.90 6.82 10.09
CA PRO A 30 1.16 7.26 11.27
C PRO A 30 2.08 7.91 12.32
N TRP A 31 1.74 9.14 12.72
CA TRP A 31 2.41 9.93 13.73
C TRP A 31 1.47 10.18 14.92
N LYS A 32 1.63 9.42 16.01
CA LYS A 32 0.70 9.42 17.16
C LYS A 32 0.39 10.81 17.74
N HIS A 33 1.36 11.74 17.70
CA HIS A 33 1.26 13.07 18.30
C HIS A 33 0.99 14.19 17.30
N LEU A 34 1.10 13.92 16.00
CA LEU A 34 0.93 14.92 14.94
C LEU A 34 -0.38 14.73 14.17
N ASP A 35 -0.84 13.48 14.05
CA ASP A 35 -2.07 13.17 13.31
C ASP A 35 -3.31 13.50 14.16
N ASN A 36 -4.18 14.35 13.61
CA ASN A 36 -5.51 14.54 14.15
C ASN A 36 -6.36 13.26 14.00
N ASP A 37 -7.50 13.21 14.70
CA ASP A 37 -8.37 12.03 14.73
C ASP A 37 -8.82 11.57 13.34
N GLN A 38 -9.09 12.51 12.44
CA GLN A 38 -9.51 12.23 11.08
C GLN A 38 -8.37 11.62 10.23
N GLN A 39 -7.17 12.22 10.29
CA GLN A 39 -5.97 11.71 9.64
C GLN A 39 -5.63 10.30 10.13
N ARG A 40 -5.67 10.06 11.45
CA ARG A 40 -5.42 8.72 12.02
C ARG A 40 -6.40 7.68 11.48
N ARG A 41 -7.70 8.01 11.41
CA ARG A 41 -8.73 7.11 10.88
C ARG A 41 -8.53 6.82 9.39
N ARG A 42 -8.24 7.83 8.57
CA ARG A 42 -7.98 7.67 7.12
C ARG A 42 -6.76 6.79 6.86
N LYS A 43 -5.63 7.09 7.53
CA LYS A 43 -4.40 6.30 7.43
C LYS A 43 -4.62 4.87 7.89
N ALA A 44 -5.38 4.66 8.97
CA ALA A 44 -5.73 3.32 9.45
C ALA A 44 -6.57 2.54 8.43
N LEU A 45 -7.54 3.20 7.79
CA LEU A 45 -8.38 2.57 6.76
C LEU A 45 -7.56 2.19 5.51
N ALA A 46 -6.69 3.08 5.04
CA ALA A 46 -5.77 2.80 3.92
C ALA A 46 -4.86 1.60 4.24
N ARG A 47 -4.26 1.56 5.43
CA ARG A 47 -3.45 0.41 5.86
C ARG A 47 -4.26 -0.87 5.99
N ALA A 48 -5.49 -0.82 6.52
CA ALA A 48 -6.35 -1.99 6.60
C ALA A 48 -6.69 -2.57 5.22
N ARG A 49 -6.82 -1.70 4.20
CA ARG A 49 -6.98 -2.13 2.81
C ARG A 49 -5.71 -2.82 2.31
N HIS A 50 -4.55 -2.23 2.52
CA HIS A 50 -3.26 -2.86 2.19
C HIS A 50 -3.08 -4.21 2.89
N GLU A 51 -3.40 -4.32 4.19
CA GLU A 51 -3.36 -5.57 4.93
C GLU A 51 -4.32 -6.62 4.38
N THR A 52 -5.49 -6.21 3.90
CA THR A 52 -6.44 -7.11 3.24
C THR A 52 -5.85 -7.68 1.96
N VAL A 53 -5.20 -6.86 1.13
CA VAL A 53 -4.51 -7.31 -0.09
C VAL A 53 -3.33 -8.23 0.28
N ASN A 54 -2.49 -7.83 1.23
CA ASN A 54 -1.36 -8.65 1.70
C ASN A 54 -1.83 -10.02 2.23
N ARG A 55 -2.96 -10.08 2.92
CA ARG A 55 -3.54 -11.34 3.39
C ARG A 55 -3.95 -12.24 2.22
N ARG A 56 -4.43 -11.68 1.10
CA ARG A 56 -4.73 -12.46 -0.10
C ARG A 56 -3.47 -13.01 -0.75
N PHE A 57 -2.43 -12.19 -0.87
CA PHE A 57 -1.11 -12.63 -1.36
C PHE A 57 -0.55 -13.77 -0.49
N LYS A 58 -0.67 -13.66 0.84
CA LYS A 58 -0.25 -14.72 1.78
C LYS A 58 -1.10 -16.00 1.73
N LYS A 59 -2.17 -16.07 0.92
CA LYS A 59 -2.87 -17.35 0.67
C LYS A 59 -2.15 -18.22 -0.36
N TRP A 60 -1.24 -17.65 -1.12
CA TRP A 60 -0.48 -18.35 -2.13
C TRP A 60 0.77 -18.95 -1.48
N GLU A 61 0.90 -20.28 -1.51
CA GLU A 61 2.08 -20.98 -0.97
C GLU A 61 3.41 -20.45 -1.52
N ALA A 62 3.40 -19.98 -2.77
CA ALA A 62 4.53 -19.33 -3.40
C ALA A 62 5.06 -18.10 -2.65
N LEU A 63 4.19 -17.40 -1.89
CA LEU A 63 4.49 -16.16 -1.17
C LEU A 63 4.43 -16.29 0.36
N HIS A 64 3.81 -17.36 0.86
CA HIS A 64 3.68 -17.62 2.30
C HIS A 64 4.66 -18.68 2.80
N GLY A 65 4.86 -19.74 2.02
CA GLY A 65 5.73 -20.85 2.37
C GLY A 65 7.19 -20.58 2.05
N ILE A 66 8.04 -21.53 2.43
CA ILE A 66 9.47 -21.49 2.08
C ILE A 66 9.60 -21.77 0.58
N TRP A 67 10.16 -20.81 -0.17
CA TRP A 67 10.44 -20.98 -1.59
C TRP A 67 11.57 -21.99 -1.81
N ARG A 68 11.27 -23.12 -2.46
CA ARG A 68 12.22 -24.22 -2.71
C ARG A 68 12.74 -24.29 -4.15
N HIS A 69 12.40 -23.31 -4.98
CA HIS A 69 12.82 -23.23 -6.38
C HIS A 69 13.93 -22.17 -6.57
N PRO A 70 14.56 -22.06 -7.76
CA PRO A 70 15.51 -20.99 -8.02
C PRO A 70 14.92 -19.60 -7.75
N LEU A 71 15.72 -18.71 -7.14
CA LEU A 71 15.27 -17.38 -6.69
C LEU A 71 14.73 -16.52 -7.84
N GLN A 72 15.28 -16.68 -9.05
CA GLN A 72 14.85 -15.96 -10.25
C GLN A 72 13.38 -16.26 -10.60
N LYS A 73 12.90 -17.47 -10.28
CA LYS A 73 11.51 -17.88 -10.52
C LYS A 73 10.55 -17.29 -9.49
N HIS A 74 11.02 -16.87 -8.32
CA HIS A 74 10.17 -16.27 -7.28
C HIS A 74 9.55 -14.95 -7.76
N GLY A 75 10.33 -14.12 -8.46
CA GLY A 75 9.82 -12.87 -9.06
C GLY A 75 8.70 -13.14 -10.08
N VAL A 76 8.87 -14.15 -10.94
CA VAL A 76 7.84 -14.57 -11.90
C VAL A 76 6.57 -15.05 -11.19
N ALA A 77 6.71 -15.86 -10.14
CA ALA A 77 5.57 -16.31 -9.34
C ALA A 77 4.86 -15.15 -8.64
N PHE A 78 5.60 -14.20 -8.09
CA PHE A 78 5.04 -12.99 -7.49
C PHE A 78 4.22 -12.17 -8.49
N HIS A 79 4.76 -11.91 -9.69
CA HIS A 79 4.03 -11.19 -10.74
C HIS A 79 2.76 -11.93 -11.19
N ALA A 80 2.82 -13.26 -11.31
CA ALA A 80 1.65 -14.07 -11.65
C ALA A 80 0.56 -13.95 -10.58
N VAL A 81 0.92 -14.06 -9.30
CA VAL A 81 -0.02 -13.89 -8.18
C VAL A 81 -0.61 -12.48 -8.17
N ALA A 82 0.20 -11.44 -8.39
CA ALA A 82 -0.26 -10.06 -8.44
C ALA A 82 -1.30 -9.84 -9.56
N ASN A 83 -1.05 -10.36 -10.76
CA ASN A 83 -1.99 -10.28 -11.88
C ASN A 83 -3.30 -11.03 -11.59
N ILE A 84 -3.22 -12.21 -10.98
CA ILE A 84 -4.42 -12.98 -10.60
C ILE A 84 -5.23 -12.21 -9.56
N GLU A 85 -4.59 -11.71 -8.51
CA GLU A 85 -5.28 -10.96 -7.45
C GLU A 85 -5.88 -9.65 -8.00
N GLN A 86 -5.22 -8.96 -8.93
CA GLN A 86 -5.77 -7.79 -9.60
C GLN A 86 -7.08 -8.11 -10.33
N VAL A 87 -7.08 -9.17 -11.16
CA VAL A 87 -8.29 -9.62 -11.86
C VAL A 87 -9.39 -10.03 -10.88
N LEU A 88 -9.03 -10.69 -9.77
CA LEU A 88 -9.99 -11.07 -8.73
C LEU A 88 -10.58 -9.85 -8.02
N ILE A 89 -9.78 -8.83 -7.72
CA ILE A 89 -10.24 -7.57 -7.15
C ILE A 89 -11.26 -6.90 -8.07
N GLU A 90 -10.98 -6.84 -9.37
CA GLU A 90 -11.85 -6.18 -10.34
C GLU A 90 -13.16 -6.94 -10.63
N LYS A 91 -13.14 -8.28 -10.61
CA LYS A 91 -14.25 -9.08 -11.16
C LYS A 91 -15.03 -9.89 -10.13
N LYS A 92 -14.44 -10.31 -9.01
CA LYS A 92 -15.05 -11.32 -8.12
C LYS A 92 -15.05 -10.98 -6.64
N ARG A 93 -13.99 -10.32 -6.16
CA ARG A 93 -13.70 -10.11 -4.74
C ARG A 93 -13.14 -8.70 -4.57
N ASN A 94 -13.96 -7.69 -4.81
CA ASN A 94 -13.51 -6.31 -4.63
C ASN A 94 -13.00 -6.07 -3.19
N VAL A 95 -12.04 -5.17 -3.04
CA VAL A 95 -11.62 -4.63 -1.75
C VAL A 95 -12.38 -3.33 -1.51
N PHE A 96 -12.69 -3.01 -0.26
CA PHE A 96 -13.35 -1.74 0.03
C PHE A 96 -12.52 -0.57 -0.51
N GLN A 97 -13.19 0.45 -1.03
CA GLN A 97 -12.55 1.66 -1.52
C GLN A 97 -12.15 2.55 -0.34
N VAL A 98 -11.06 3.28 -0.52
CA VAL A 98 -10.56 4.24 0.46
C VAL A 98 -10.46 5.57 -0.23
N GLU A 99 -11.30 6.51 0.18
CA GLU A 99 -11.15 7.91 -0.20
C GLU A 99 -10.04 8.50 0.64
N TYR A 100 -8.93 8.83 -0.01
CA TYR A 100 -7.80 9.47 0.63
C TYR A 100 -7.61 10.85 0.03
N ASN A 101 -8.05 11.87 0.77
CA ASN A 101 -7.74 13.25 0.46
C ASN A 101 -6.93 13.83 1.64
N ASP A 102 -5.64 14.04 1.40
CA ASP A 102 -4.73 14.68 2.35
C ASP A 102 -5.00 16.19 2.47
N ARG A 103 -5.62 16.79 1.43
CA ARG A 103 -6.04 18.20 1.44
C ARG A 103 -7.28 18.34 2.35
N ILE A 104 -7.08 18.29 3.65
CA ILE A 104 -7.84 19.14 4.56
C ILE A 104 -7.47 20.55 4.12
N GLY A 105 -8.46 21.33 3.67
CA GLY A 105 -8.25 22.56 2.90
C GLY A 105 -7.12 23.43 3.44
N ASN A 106 -6.38 24.05 2.53
CA ASN A 106 -5.64 25.25 2.84
C ASN A 106 -6.63 26.27 3.43
N GLU A 107 -6.80 26.27 4.76
CA GLU A 107 -7.25 27.43 5.52
C GLU A 107 -6.09 28.42 5.72
N PHE A 108 -5.09 28.36 4.84
CA PHE A 108 -3.99 29.32 4.73
C PHE A 108 -3.75 29.65 3.25
N ASP A 109 -4.82 30.05 2.55
CA ASP A 109 -4.68 31.07 1.51
C ASP A 109 -5.08 32.41 2.16
N TYR A 110 -4.06 33.26 2.34
CA TYR A 110 -3.93 34.54 3.07
C TYR A 110 -3.64 34.49 4.57
#